data_AF-A0A1J4RJN9-F1
#
_entry.id   AF-A0A1J4RJN9-F1
#
_cell.length_a   1.000
_cell.length_b   1.000
_cell.length_c   1.000
_cell.angle_alpha   90.00
_cell.angle_beta   90.00
_cell.angle_gamma   90.00
#
_symmetry.space_group_name_H-M   'P 1'
#
loop_
_entity.id
_entity.type
_entity.pdbx_description
1 polymer ?
#
loop_
_entity_poly.entity_id
_entity_poly.type
_entity_poly.pdbx_seq_one_letter_code
_entity_poly.pdbx_strand_id
1 'polypeptide(L)'
;MKLSKSLMTVAALGAFVAGAALMAPDAHAKEGYEMCGGIVKAGQNDCKGNSHSCAGQAKKDADAMEFVYVPNGTCDKIVGGHVIKM
;
A
#
# COMPACT_ATOMS: atom_id res chain seq x y z
N MET A 1 23.27 -47.92 -12.60
CA MET A 1 21.96 -47.92 -13.27
C MET A 1 22.01 -46.97 -14.45
N LYS A 2 21.42 -47.38 -15.57
CA LYS A 2 21.50 -46.79 -16.91
C LYS A 2 20.83 -45.41 -16.94
N LEU A 3 21.56 -44.36 -17.36
CA LEU A 3 20.94 -43.13 -17.87
C LEU A 3 20.65 -43.32 -19.36
N SER A 4 19.41 -43.66 -19.69
CA SER A 4 18.94 -43.80 -21.08
C SER A 4 17.88 -42.74 -21.38
N LYS A 5 18.24 -41.85 -22.30
CA LYS A 5 17.43 -41.06 -23.25
C LYS A 5 15.90 -41.19 -23.17
N SER A 6 15.27 -40.08 -22.82
CA SER A 6 13.95 -39.58 -23.27
C SER A 6 13.59 -38.45 -22.32
N LEU A 7 13.08 -37.29 -22.69
CA LEU A 7 12.49 -36.78 -23.92
C LEU A 7 12.16 -35.31 -23.58
N MET A 8 12.05 -34.46 -24.60
CA MET A 8 11.31 -33.19 -24.55
C MET A 8 11.98 -32.02 -23.82
N THR A 9 12.81 -31.33 -24.60
CA THR A 9 12.62 -29.89 -24.87
C THR A 9 11.27 -29.34 -24.41
N VAL A 10 11.24 -28.63 -23.29
CA VAL A 10 10.23 -27.59 -23.03
C VAL A 10 10.98 -26.27 -23.02
N ALA A 11 10.83 -25.55 -24.14
CA ALA A 11 11.15 -24.14 -24.23
C ALA A 11 10.22 -23.37 -23.28
N ALA A 12 10.71 -22.98 -22.11
CA ALA A 12 10.08 -21.95 -21.31
C ALA A 12 10.79 -20.63 -21.62
N LEU A 13 10.40 -20.02 -22.74
CA LEU A 13 10.57 -18.60 -23.01
C LEU A 13 9.81 -17.83 -21.92
N GLY A 14 10.50 -16.97 -21.20
CA GLY A 14 9.87 -16.11 -20.20
C GLY A 14 10.90 -15.45 -19.30
N ALA A 15 11.79 -14.63 -19.89
CA ALA A 15 12.60 -13.71 -19.15
C ALA A 15 11.68 -12.72 -18.41
N PHE A 16 11.42 -12.95 -17.13
CA PHE A 16 10.79 -11.99 -16.23
C PHE A 16 11.82 -10.90 -15.90
N VAL A 17 12.02 -9.98 -16.83
CA VAL A 17 12.77 -8.74 -16.58
C VAL A 17 11.77 -7.60 -16.59
N ALA A 18 11.30 -7.20 -15.41
CA ALA A 18 10.87 -5.84 -15.07
C ALA A 18 10.31 -5.81 -13.64
N GLY A 19 11.14 -6.15 -12.65
CA GLY A 19 10.91 -5.79 -11.25
C GLY A 19 11.68 -4.52 -10.88
N ALA A 20 11.87 -3.59 -11.83
CA ALA A 20 12.49 -2.31 -11.55
C ALA A 20 11.48 -1.47 -10.77
N ALA A 21 11.66 -1.47 -9.44
CA ALA A 21 11.42 -0.34 -8.55
C ALA A 21 10.30 0.62 -8.98
N LEU A 22 9.04 0.22 -8.77
CA LEU A 22 8.02 1.21 -8.44
C LEU A 22 8.27 1.62 -6.98
N MET A 23 9.33 2.39 -6.76
CA MET A 23 9.43 3.24 -5.57
C MET A 23 8.26 4.21 -5.69
N ALA A 24 7.14 3.85 -5.07
CA ALA A 24 6.01 4.74 -4.95
C ALA A 24 6.53 6.04 -4.31
N PRO A 25 6.30 7.21 -4.95
CA PRO A 25 6.85 8.47 -4.48
C PRO A 25 6.57 8.59 -2.98
N ASP A 26 7.59 9.02 -2.23
CA ASP A 26 7.50 9.28 -0.81
C ASP A 26 6.16 9.92 -0.50
N ALA A 27 5.38 9.30 0.39
CA ALA A 27 4.12 9.87 0.83
C ALA A 27 4.47 10.97 1.83
N HIS A 28 5.13 12.01 1.33
CA HIS A 28 5.07 13.27 2.00
C HIS A 28 3.63 13.74 1.85
N ALA A 29 3.01 14.04 2.98
CA ALA A 29 1.75 14.74 3.04
C ALA A 29 1.71 15.80 1.93
N LYS A 30 0.79 15.64 0.97
CA LYS A 30 0.66 16.52 -0.19
C LYS A 30 0.52 17.95 0.33
N GLU A 31 1.20 18.94 -0.25
CA GLU A 31 1.14 20.31 0.30
C GLU A 31 -0.31 20.76 0.56
N GLY A 32 -0.59 21.21 1.79
CA GLY A 32 -1.94 21.59 2.23
C GLY A 32 -2.82 20.45 2.76
N TYR A 33 -2.34 19.21 2.74
CA TYR A 33 -3.04 18.02 3.25
C TYR A 33 -2.23 17.33 4.34
N GLU A 34 -2.92 16.67 5.25
CA GLU A 34 -2.38 15.84 6.32
C GLU A 34 -2.97 14.43 6.24
N MET A 35 -2.22 13.44 6.74
CA MET A 35 -2.69 12.07 6.87
C MET A 35 -3.48 11.94 8.17
N CYS A 36 -4.80 11.81 8.08
CA CYS A 36 -5.66 11.67 9.25
C CYS A 36 -5.97 10.20 9.53
N GLY A 37 -5.42 9.70 10.63
CA GLY A 37 -5.60 8.34 11.13
C GLY A 37 -6.68 8.23 12.21
N GLY A 38 -7.02 6.99 12.58
CA GLY A 38 -7.98 6.69 13.65
C GLY A 38 -9.45 6.87 13.29
N ILE A 39 -9.75 7.38 12.09
CA ILE A 39 -11.11 7.68 11.61
C ILE A 39 -11.49 6.90 10.35
N VAL A 40 -10.57 6.07 9.83
CA VAL A 40 -10.70 5.44 8.53
C VAL A 40 -11.67 4.27 8.59
N LYS A 41 -12.64 4.23 7.67
CA LYS A 41 -13.54 3.08 7.54
C LYS A 41 -12.83 1.92 6.85
N ALA A 42 -13.19 0.68 7.19
CA ALA A 42 -12.75 -0.50 6.47
C ALA A 42 -12.97 -0.34 4.96
N GLY A 43 -11.94 -0.65 4.18
CA GLY A 43 -11.93 -0.51 2.73
C GLY A 43 -11.91 0.92 2.19
N GLN A 44 -11.68 1.95 3.04
CA GLN A 44 -11.72 3.35 2.62
C GLN A 44 -10.48 4.17 3.01
N ASN A 45 -9.33 3.51 3.20
CA ASN A 45 -8.06 4.22 3.35
C ASN A 45 -7.50 4.67 2.00
N ASP A 46 -6.69 5.72 2.03
CA ASP A 46 -5.91 6.15 0.88
C ASP A 46 -4.65 5.28 0.69
N CYS A 47 -4.01 5.40 -0.48
CA CYS A 47 -2.79 4.64 -0.82
C CYS A 47 -1.65 4.89 0.17
N LYS A 48 -0.83 3.86 0.39
CA LYS A 48 0.32 3.84 1.31
C LYS A 48 -0.04 3.79 2.81
N GLY A 49 -1.08 3.03 3.17
CA GLY A 49 -1.53 2.77 4.55
C GLY A 49 -0.57 1.90 5.38
N ASN A 50 -1.08 0.82 6.00
CA ASN A 50 -0.27 -0.13 6.78
C ASN A 50 0.74 -0.91 5.89
N SER A 51 0.98 -2.21 6.12
CA SER A 51 1.93 -3.05 5.36
C SER A 51 1.49 -3.33 3.90
N HIS A 52 0.63 -2.49 3.32
CA HIS A 52 0.17 -2.55 1.94
C HIS A 52 0.20 -1.15 1.32
N SER A 53 0.32 -1.09 0.00
CA SER A 53 0.52 0.16 -0.73
C SER A 53 -0.75 0.67 -1.42
N CYS A 54 -1.82 -0.11 -1.47
CA CYS A 54 -3.01 0.21 -2.26
C CYS A 54 -4.14 0.78 -1.39
N ALA A 55 -4.87 1.76 -1.92
CA ALA A 55 -6.10 2.26 -1.32
C ALA A 55 -7.15 1.15 -1.15
N GLY A 56 -8.00 1.32 -0.14
CA GLY A 56 -9.14 0.46 0.12
C GLY A 56 -8.81 -0.91 0.71
N GLN A 57 -7.65 -1.06 1.35
CA GLN A 57 -7.22 -2.30 1.99
C GLN A 57 -7.31 -2.28 3.53
N ALA A 58 -7.83 -1.20 4.13
CA ALA A 58 -8.13 -1.15 5.55
C ALA A 58 -9.05 -2.32 5.94
N LYS A 59 -8.55 -3.21 6.81
CA LYS A 59 -9.27 -4.45 7.17
C LYS A 59 -10.38 -4.22 8.20
N LYS A 60 -10.30 -3.12 8.95
CA LYS A 60 -11.25 -2.77 10.01
C LYS A 60 -11.40 -1.26 10.09
N ASP A 61 -12.51 -0.84 10.67
CA ASP A 61 -12.75 0.56 11.02
C ASP A 61 -11.72 1.03 12.06
N ALA A 62 -11.33 2.30 11.94
CA ALA A 62 -10.42 3.00 12.84
C ALA A 62 -9.09 2.26 13.08
N ASP A 63 -8.56 1.57 12.05
CA ASP A 63 -7.23 0.99 12.15
C ASP A 63 -6.19 2.11 12.35
N ALA A 64 -5.29 1.91 13.33
CA ALA A 64 -4.35 2.93 13.76
C ALA A 64 -3.25 3.22 12.73
N MET A 65 -3.04 2.34 11.75
CA MET A 65 -2.03 2.51 10.71
C MET A 65 -2.64 2.86 9.35
N GLU A 66 -3.95 3.01 9.28
CA GLU A 66 -4.65 3.48 8.07
C GLU A 66 -4.96 4.97 8.21
N PHE A 67 -4.86 5.69 7.09
CA PHE A 67 -5.22 7.11 7.03
C PHE A 67 -6.03 7.44 5.78
N VAL A 68 -6.63 8.63 5.83
CA VAL A 68 -7.14 9.34 4.66
C VAL A 68 -6.49 10.71 4.58
N TYR A 69 -6.27 11.22 3.38
CA TYR A 69 -5.79 12.59 3.18
C TYR A 69 -6.92 13.58 3.39
N VAL A 70 -6.69 14.53 4.29
CA VAL A 70 -7.62 15.63 4.57
C VAL A 70 -6.87 16.95 4.50
N PRO A 71 -7.53 18.10 4.28
CA PRO A 71 -6.87 19.39 4.38
C PRO A 71 -6.26 19.59 5.77
N ASN A 72 -5.13 20.29 5.85
CA ASN A 72 -4.45 20.56 7.12
C ASN A 72 -5.38 21.13 8.21
N GLY A 73 -5.23 20.63 9.43
CA GLY A 73 -6.05 21.02 10.58
C GLY A 73 -7.49 20.50 10.53
N THR A 74 -7.82 19.57 9.63
CA THR A 74 -9.12 18.90 9.60
C THR A 74 -9.15 17.77 10.62
N CYS A 75 -8.05 17.04 10.78
CA CYS A 75 -7.99 15.86 11.64
C CYS A 75 -8.25 16.22 13.11
N ASP A 76 -7.72 17.36 13.57
CA ASP A 76 -7.92 17.88 14.93
C ASP A 76 -9.38 18.24 15.25
N LYS A 77 -10.22 18.40 14.21
CA LYS A 77 -11.65 18.70 14.37
C LYS A 77 -12.51 17.44 14.50
N ILE A 78 -11.92 16.26 14.34
CA ILE A 78 -12.63 14.98 14.31
C ILE A 78 -12.31 14.21 15.58
N VAL A 79 -13.35 13.80 16.31
CA VAL A 79 -13.18 12.95 17.51
C VAL A 79 -12.50 11.65 17.12
N GLY A 80 -11.36 11.34 17.77
CA GLY A 80 -10.54 10.15 17.48
C GLY A 80 -9.56 10.32 16.31
N GLY A 81 -9.62 11.45 15.59
CA GLY A 81 -8.66 11.82 14.57
C GLY A 81 -7.29 12.13 15.17
N HIS A 82 -6.24 11.64 14.53
CA HIS A 82 -4.87 12.05 14.82
C HIS A 82 -4.04 12.11 13.55
N VAL A 83 -3.17 13.12 13.46
CA VAL A 83 -2.27 13.26 12.32
C VAL A 83 -1.18 12.21 12.39
N ILE A 84 -1.12 11.34 11.38
CA ILE A 84 -0.02 10.40 11.19
C ILE A 84 1.12 11.13 10.47
N LYS A 85 2.32 11.02 11.01
CA LYS A 85 3.55 11.52 10.37
C LYS A 85 4.36 10.29 9.98
N MET A 86 4.36 9.97 8.69
CA MET A 86 5.21 8.93 8.11
C MET A 86 6.63 9.45 7.90
#